data_AF-A0A2C9KKT3-F1
#
_entry.id   AF-A0A2C9KKT3-F1
#
_cell.length_a   1.000
_cell.length_b   1.000
_cell.length_c   1.000
_cell.angle_alpha   90.00
_cell.angle_beta   90.00
_cell.angle_gamma   90.00
#
_symmetry.space_group_name_H-M   'P 1'
#
loop_
_entity.id
_entity.type
_entity.pdbx_description
1 polymer ?
#
loop_
_entity_poly.entity_id
_entity_poly.type
_entity_poly.pdbx_seq_one_letter_code
_entity_poly.pdbx_strand_id
1 'polypeptide(L)'
;GEEIFNTYGEVSNLHLMHMYGFAEQYPANGHDVVEVPVVRLLEAAQELGQDQTLTSKKCALLKEQAIIIDDDVLVINKDGFVSDEVCLQILKVLAFSQQEFDDYVEREGWSDAESEASVVDDSALSF
;
A
#
# COMPACT_ATOMS: atom_id res chain seq x y z
N GLY A 1 -30.60 -8.90 37.45
CA GLY A 1 -29.57 -7.87 37.25
C GLY A 1 -29.15 -7.99 35.82
N GLU A 2 -29.36 -6.94 35.03
CA GLU A 2 -28.88 -6.91 33.65
C GLU A 2 -27.37 -6.65 33.65
N GLU A 3 -26.65 -7.36 32.80
CA GLU A 3 -25.22 -7.15 32.59
C GLU A 3 -25.02 -5.81 31.88
N ILE A 4 -24.19 -4.95 32.46
CA ILE A 4 -23.79 -3.69 31.85
C ILE A 4 -22.56 -4.00 31.01
N PHE A 5 -22.73 -4.04 29.69
CA PHE A 5 -21.65 -4.22 28.75
C PHE A 5 -21.01 -2.85 28.45
N ASN A 6 -19.71 -2.74 28.72
CA ASN A 6 -18.93 -1.64 28.18
C ASN A 6 -18.64 -1.94 26.70
N THR A 7 -18.80 -0.95 25.83
CA THR A 7 -18.28 -1.03 24.47
C THR A 7 -16.75 -0.90 24.54
N TYR A 8 -16.05 -2.00 24.28
CA TYR A 8 -14.58 -2.03 24.19
C TYR A 8 -14.03 -1.19 23.00
N GLY A 9 -14.92 -0.64 22.17
CA GLY A 9 -14.61 0.14 20.96
C GLY A 9 -15.00 -0.64 19.70
N GLU A 10 -14.60 -0.12 18.53
CA GLU A 10 -14.72 -0.82 17.24
C GLU A 10 -13.56 -1.82 17.11
N VAL A 11 -13.75 -3.04 17.62
CA VAL A 11 -12.68 -4.03 17.79
C VAL A 11 -12.99 -5.32 17.04
N SER A 12 -12.05 -5.78 16.23
CA SER A 12 -12.17 -7.03 15.48
C SER A 12 -12.08 -8.26 16.37
N ASN A 13 -12.62 -9.40 15.92
CA ASN A 13 -12.49 -10.65 16.67
C ASN A 13 -11.03 -11.09 16.83
N LEU A 14 -10.17 -10.76 15.86
CA LEU A 14 -8.72 -11.00 15.95
C LEU A 14 -8.13 -10.27 17.15
N HIS A 15 -8.45 -8.98 17.31
CA HIS A 15 -7.97 -8.17 18.42
C HIS A 15 -8.62 -8.58 19.75
N LEU A 16 -9.91 -8.92 19.76
CA LEU A 16 -10.59 -9.44 20.95
C LEU A 16 -9.92 -10.73 21.46
N MET A 17 -9.61 -11.65 20.55
CA MET A 17 -8.89 -12.89 20.88
C MET A 17 -7.49 -12.61 21.39
N HIS A 18 -6.76 -11.71 20.75
CA HIS A 18 -5.38 -11.40 21.11
C HIS A 18 -5.28 -10.69 22.48
N MET A 19 -6.15 -9.72 22.74
CA MET A 19 -6.08 -8.88 23.94
C MET A 19 -6.87 -9.43 25.13
N TYR A 20 -7.99 -10.10 24.87
CA TYR A 20 -8.94 -10.52 25.91
C TYR A 20 -9.20 -12.02 25.94
N GLY A 21 -8.68 -12.79 24.98
CA GLY A 21 -8.79 -14.24 24.96
C GLY A 21 -10.20 -14.76 24.61
N PHE A 22 -11.06 -13.92 24.04
CA PHE A 22 -12.39 -14.32 23.57
C PHE A 22 -12.70 -13.72 22.20
N ALA A 23 -13.62 -14.35 21.46
CA ALA A 23 -14.20 -13.81 20.24
C ALA A 23 -15.71 -13.80 20.37
N GLU A 24 -16.35 -12.85 19.70
CA GLU A 24 -17.80 -12.82 19.60
C GLU A 24 -18.29 -13.77 18.51
N GLN A 25 -19.44 -14.42 18.76
CA GLN A 25 -20.03 -15.32 17.79
C GLN A 25 -20.61 -14.54 16.62
N TYR A 26 -20.41 -15.03 15.39
CA TYR A 26 -21.08 -14.46 14.22
C TYR A 26 -22.61 -14.55 14.37
N PRO A 27 -23.40 -13.47 14.16
CA PRO A 27 -23.04 -12.18 13.58
C PRO A 27 -22.86 -11.02 14.58
N ALA A 28 -22.70 -11.31 15.88
CA ALA A 28 -22.69 -10.31 16.94
C ALA A 28 -21.62 -9.22 16.75
N ASN A 29 -20.43 -9.59 16.25
CA ASN A 29 -19.40 -8.60 15.91
C ASN A 29 -19.68 -7.96 14.54
N GLY A 30 -20.28 -6.77 14.58
CA GLY A 30 -20.46 -5.91 13.40
C GLY A 30 -19.17 -5.25 12.93
N HIS A 31 -18.18 -5.10 13.81
CA HIS A 31 -16.90 -4.45 13.57
C HIS A 31 -15.78 -5.46 13.28
N ASP A 32 -16.14 -6.67 12.83
CA ASP A 32 -15.15 -7.67 12.49
C ASP A 32 -14.39 -7.26 11.23
N VAL A 33 -13.07 -7.40 11.27
CA VAL A 33 -12.16 -6.92 10.24
C VAL A 33 -11.22 -8.03 9.80
N VAL A 34 -10.79 -7.98 8.55
CA VAL A 34 -9.78 -8.86 7.98
C VAL A 34 -8.58 -8.02 7.58
N GLU A 35 -7.41 -8.43 8.03
CA GLU A 35 -6.13 -7.82 7.67
C GLU A 35 -5.52 -8.61 6.50
N VAL A 36 -5.24 -7.93 5.40
CA VAL A 36 -4.62 -8.50 4.19
C VAL A 36 -3.24 -7.86 4.02
N PRO A 37 -2.14 -8.62 4.14
CA PRO A 37 -0.81 -8.06 3.95
C PRO A 37 -0.63 -7.52 2.52
N VAL A 38 -0.04 -6.33 2.39
CA VAL A 38 0.14 -5.70 1.08
C VAL A 38 1.07 -6.54 0.19
N VAL A 39 2.04 -7.24 0.77
CA VAL A 39 2.91 -8.19 0.04
C VAL A 39 2.10 -9.24 -0.73
N ARG A 40 1.00 -9.75 -0.15
CA ARG A 40 0.14 -10.72 -0.84
C ARG A 40 -0.59 -10.11 -2.03
N LEU A 41 -0.92 -8.83 -1.95
CA LEU A 41 -1.55 -8.10 -3.05
C LEU A 41 -0.55 -7.87 -4.19
N LEU A 42 0.71 -7.57 -3.88
CA LEU A 42 1.78 -7.43 -4.87
C LEU A 42 2.11 -8.77 -5.54
N GLU A 43 2.19 -9.86 -4.77
CA GLU A 43 2.36 -11.22 -5.30
C GLU A 43 1.22 -11.57 -6.26
N ALA A 44 -0.03 -11.33 -5.85
CA ALA A 44 -1.19 -11.57 -6.71
C ALA A 44 -1.17 -10.72 -7.99
N ALA A 45 -0.73 -9.46 -7.90
CA ALA A 45 -0.58 -8.60 -9.07
C ALA A 45 0.51 -9.13 -10.04
N GLN A 46 1.62 -9.66 -9.51
CA GLN A 46 2.66 -10.29 -10.32
C GLN A 46 2.20 -11.57 -11.00
N GLU A 47 1.37 -12.38 -10.33
CA GLU A 47 0.80 -13.60 -10.89
C GLU A 47 -0.24 -13.29 -11.99
N LEU A 48 -1.05 -12.25 -11.80
CA LEU A 48 -2.11 -11.87 -12.73
C LEU A 48 -1.58 -11.04 -13.92
N GLY A 49 -0.48 -10.32 -13.72
CA GLY A 49 0.13 -9.48 -14.73
C GLY A 49 0.71 -10.29 -15.89
N GLN A 50 0.27 -9.99 -17.12
CA GLN A 50 0.82 -10.62 -18.31
C GLN A 50 2.31 -10.29 -18.54
N ASP A 51 2.76 -9.15 -18.02
CA ASP A 51 4.15 -8.70 -18.09
C ASP A 51 4.73 -8.51 -16.69
N GLN A 52 5.50 -9.50 -16.23
CA GLN A 52 6.14 -9.50 -14.91
C GLN A 52 7.11 -8.33 -14.73
N THR A 53 7.72 -7.85 -15.82
CA THR A 53 8.72 -6.78 -15.75
C THR A 53 8.08 -5.43 -15.43
N LEU A 54 6.93 -5.14 -16.03
CA LEU A 54 6.17 -3.92 -15.77
C LEU A 54 5.54 -3.94 -14.39
N THR A 55 4.98 -5.08 -13.97
CA THR A 55 4.41 -5.21 -12.64
C THR A 55 5.48 -5.01 -11.57
N SER A 56 6.70 -5.53 -11.79
CA SER A 56 7.82 -5.31 -10.87
C SER A 56 8.22 -3.84 -10.79
N LYS A 57 8.26 -3.12 -11.92
CA LYS A 57 8.52 -1.66 -11.93
C LYS A 57 7.44 -0.88 -11.19
N LYS A 58 6.16 -1.22 -11.39
CA LYS A 58 5.03 -0.62 -10.66
C LYS A 58 5.14 -0.82 -9.16
N CYS A 59 5.51 -2.03 -8.74
CA CYS A 59 5.73 -2.35 -7.32
C CYS A 59 6.90 -1.54 -6.74
N ALA A 60 7.99 -1.37 -7.51
CA ALA A 60 9.15 -0.60 -7.09
C ALA A 60 8.80 0.88 -6.88
N LEU A 61 8.03 1.51 -7.78
CA LEU A 61 7.59 2.89 -7.59
C LEU A 61 6.69 3.08 -6.37
N LEU A 62 5.77 2.14 -6.13
CA LEU A 62 4.90 2.19 -4.96
C LEU A 62 5.69 2.17 -3.65
N LYS A 63 6.84 1.47 -3.64
CA LYS A 63 7.80 1.50 -2.52
C LYS A 63 8.58 2.81 -2.47
N GLU A 64 9.03 3.32 -3.61
CA GLU A 64 9.79 4.57 -3.72
C GLU A 64 8.99 5.79 -3.23
N GLN A 65 7.71 5.87 -3.60
CA GLN A 65 6.79 6.90 -3.11
C GLN A 65 6.35 6.71 -1.66
N ALA A 66 6.86 5.70 -0.96
CA ALA A 66 6.49 5.33 0.41
C ALA A 66 4.97 5.13 0.60
N ILE A 67 4.25 4.77 -0.47
CA ILE A 67 2.82 4.43 -0.43
C ILE A 67 2.63 3.02 0.14
N ILE A 68 3.61 2.14 -0.07
CA ILE A 68 3.62 0.78 0.45
C ILE A 68 4.89 0.53 1.26
N ILE A 69 4.72 0.08 2.50
CA ILE A 69 5.75 -0.58 3.31
C ILE A 69 5.49 -2.08 3.26
N ASP A 70 6.54 -2.90 3.19
CA ASP A 70 6.38 -4.37 3.11
C ASP A 70 5.66 -4.99 4.33
N ASP A 71 5.65 -4.30 5.47
CA ASP A 71 4.94 -4.71 6.68
C ASP A 71 3.51 -4.12 6.78
N ASP A 72 3.04 -3.38 5.76
CA ASP A 72 1.70 -2.80 5.79
C ASP A 72 0.61 -3.85 5.55
N VAL A 73 -0.53 -3.61 6.20
CA VAL A 73 -1.74 -4.43 6.10
C VAL A 73 -2.93 -3.57 5.67
N LEU A 74 -3.70 -4.10 4.72
CA LEU A 74 -4.98 -3.54 4.29
C LEU A 74 -6.08 -4.10 5.19
N VAL A 75 -6.83 -3.20 5.81
CA VAL A 75 -7.92 -3.56 6.73
C VAL A 75 -9.26 -3.49 5.99
N ILE A 76 -9.97 -4.62 5.95
CA ILE A 76 -11.26 -4.80 5.28
C ILE A 76 -12.33 -5.12 6.34
N ASN A 77 -13.36 -4.29 6.41
CA ASN A 77 -14.55 -4.50 7.24
C ASN A 77 -15.69 -5.11 6.41
N LYS A 78 -16.75 -5.55 7.09
CA LYS A 78 -17.99 -6.01 6.44
C LYS A 78 -18.62 -4.96 5.52
N ASP A 79 -18.47 -3.67 5.85
CA ASP A 79 -19.06 -2.56 5.09
C ASP A 79 -18.10 -1.97 4.02
N GLY A 80 -16.84 -2.40 3.96
CA GLY A 80 -15.86 -1.90 2.97
C GLY A 80 -14.43 -1.81 3.51
N PHE A 81 -13.58 -1.03 2.82
CA PHE A 81 -12.20 -0.80 3.23
C PHE A 81 -12.12 0.31 4.29
N VAL A 82 -11.41 0.06 5.39
CA VAL A 82 -11.10 1.09 6.39
C VAL A 82 -9.99 2.02 5.87
N SER A 83 -9.02 1.45 5.14
CA SER A 83 -7.89 2.16 4.54
C SER A 83 -8.13 2.43 3.05
N ASP A 84 -9.25 3.06 2.72
CA ASP A 84 -9.71 3.23 1.34
C ASP A 84 -8.73 4.04 0.48
N GLU A 85 -8.21 5.16 0.99
CA GLU A 85 -7.34 6.05 0.20
C GLU A 85 -6.04 5.38 -0.25
N VAL A 86 -5.36 4.69 0.66
CA VAL A 86 -4.09 3.97 0.38
C VAL A 86 -4.37 2.78 -0.53
N CYS A 87 -5.39 1.99 -0.23
CA CYS A 87 -5.80 0.85 -1.07
C CYS A 87 -6.12 1.30 -2.51
N LEU A 88 -6.88 2.38 -2.67
CA LEU A 88 -7.24 2.93 -3.96
C LEU A 88 -6.03 3.45 -4.73
N GLN A 89 -5.06 4.09 -4.07
CA GLN A 89 -3.83 4.52 -4.74
C GLN A 89 -3.03 3.32 -5.25
N ILE A 90 -2.85 2.29 -4.43
CA ILE A 90 -2.16 1.06 -4.80
C ILE A 90 -2.85 0.41 -6.01
N LEU A 91 -4.18 0.24 -5.93
CA LEU A 91 -4.97 -0.36 -7.00
C LEU A 91 -4.92 0.47 -8.28
N LYS A 92 -4.93 1.81 -8.19
CA LYS A 92 -4.79 2.69 -9.36
C LYS A 92 -3.46 2.48 -10.07
N VAL A 93 -2.35 2.49 -9.34
CA VAL A 93 -1.01 2.32 -9.93
C VAL A 93 -0.84 0.93 -10.53
N LEU A 94 -1.36 -0.10 -9.86
CA LEU A 94 -1.35 -1.46 -10.41
C LEU A 94 -2.20 -1.59 -11.68
N ALA A 95 -3.36 -0.92 -11.73
CA ALA A 95 -4.30 -0.96 -12.84
C ALA A 95 -3.91 -0.11 -14.05
N PHE A 96 -2.94 0.81 -13.94
CA PHE A 96 -2.52 1.64 -15.08
C PHE A 96 -2.06 0.79 -16.27
N SER A 97 -2.39 1.24 -17.47
CA SER A 97 -1.75 0.72 -18.69
C SER A 97 -0.27 1.13 -18.72
N GLN A 98 0.53 0.50 -19.59
CA GLN A 98 1.95 0.84 -19.70
C GLN A 98 2.17 2.32 -20.09
N GLN A 99 1.32 2.86 -20.96
CA GLN A 99 1.37 4.27 -21.36
C GLN A 99 1.06 5.20 -20.19
N GLU A 100 0.00 4.91 -19.42
CA GLU A 100 -0.36 5.71 -18.24
C GLU A 100 0.68 5.61 -17.12
N PHE A 101 1.37 4.47 -17.02
CA PHE A 101 2.48 4.30 -16.10
C PHE A 101 3.69 5.15 -16.50
N ASP A 102 4.06 5.14 -17.78
CA ASP A 102 5.17 5.95 -18.29
C ASP A 102 4.85 7.45 -18.13
N ASP A 103 3.63 7.89 -18.43
CA ASP A 103 3.19 9.28 -18.19
C ASP A 103 3.20 9.64 -16.69
N TYR A 104 2.83 8.70 -15.81
CA TYR A 104 2.86 8.89 -14.37
C TYR A 104 4.30 9.00 -13.85
N VAL A 105 5.20 8.17 -14.36
CA VAL A 105 6.65 8.22 -14.08
C VAL A 105 7.27 9.50 -14.59
N GLU A 106 6.93 9.96 -15.79
CA GLU A 106 7.46 11.22 -16.32
C GLU A 106 6.96 12.42 -15.50
N ARG A 107 5.71 12.37 -15.03
CA ARG A 107 5.11 13.43 -14.21
C ARG A 107 5.70 13.50 -12.79
N GLU A 108 5.98 12.34 -12.19
CA GLU A 108 6.54 12.25 -10.83
C GLU A 108 8.08 12.28 -10.84
N GLY A 109 8.72 11.71 -11.86
CA GLY A 109 10.18 11.63 -12.04
C GLY A 109 10.85 12.92 -12.50
N TRP A 110 10.08 13.97 -12.80
CA TRP A 110 10.63 15.30 -13.07
C TRP A 110 11.09 16.05 -11.81
N SER A 111 10.85 15.51 -10.61
CA SER A 111 11.33 16.16 -9.37
C SER A 111 12.79 15.87 -9.03
N ASP A 112 13.44 14.84 -9.60
CA ASP A 112 14.81 14.44 -9.22
C ASP A 112 15.85 14.45 -10.36
N ALA A 113 15.45 14.79 -11.60
CA ALA A 113 16.36 14.77 -12.76
C ALA A 113 17.01 16.13 -13.09
N GLU A 114 16.69 17.22 -12.38
CA GLU A 114 17.29 18.54 -12.60
C GLU A 114 18.18 18.99 -11.43
N SER A 115 19.26 18.27 -11.12
CA SER A 115 20.31 18.82 -10.23
C SER A 115 21.75 18.33 -10.42
N GLU A 116 22.11 17.64 -11.51
CA GLU A 116 23.55 17.44 -11.84
C GLU A 116 23.88 17.59 -13.33
N ALA A 117 23.30 18.60 -13.96
CA ALA A 117 23.79 19.11 -15.25
C ALA A 117 24.42 20.50 -15.07
N SER A 118 25.67 20.55 -14.58
CA SER A 118 26.57 21.68 -14.83
C SER A 118 27.89 21.20 -15.45
N VAL A 119 27.81 20.99 -16.76
CA VAL A 119 28.78 21.36 -17.80
C VAL A 119 30.19 21.84 -17.37
N VAL A 120 31.19 21.01 -17.74
CA VAL A 120 32.47 21.30 -18.44
C VAL A 120 33.14 22.68 -18.27
N ASP A 121 34.43 22.73 -17.94
CA ASP A 121 35.51 22.85 -18.96
C ASP A 121 36.92 22.97 -18.35
N ASP A 122 37.87 22.47 -19.13
CA ASP A 122 39.31 22.39 -19.01
C ASP A 122 40.02 23.74 -18.78
N SER A 123 41.00 23.80 -17.88
CA SER A 123 42.16 24.68 -18.07
C SER A 123 43.32 24.22 -17.20
N ALA A 124 44.26 23.55 -17.87
CA ALA A 124 45.68 23.55 -17.62
C ALA A 124 46.19 24.61 -16.61
N LEU A 125 46.81 24.15 -15.52
CA LEU A 125 47.96 24.84 -14.91
C LEU A 125 48.99 23.80 -14.46
N SER A 126 49.88 23.49 -15.39
CA SER A 126 51.28 23.22 -15.09
C SER A 126 51.90 24.42 -14.37
N PHE A 127 52.48 24.21 -13.18
CA PHE A 127 53.85 24.61 -12.79
C PHE A 127 54.17 24.06 -11.39
#